data_AF-A0A2U1LKN9-F1
#
_entry.id   AF-A0A2U1LKN9-F1
#
_cell.length_a   1.000
_cell.length_b   1.000
_cell.length_c   1.000
_cell.angle_alpha   90.00
_cell.angle_beta   90.00
_cell.angle_gamma   90.00
#
_symmetry.space_group_name_H-M   'P 1'
#
loop_
_entity.id
_entity.type
_entity.pdbx_description
1 polymer ?
#
loop_
_entity_poly.entity_id
_entity_poly.type
_entity_poly.pdbx_seq_one_letter_code
_entity_poly.pdbx_strand_id
1 'polypeptide(L)'
;MSRKLDSPVQTQQMAVAVFKNPVGSEYHHGNDRTGKRRVFVQTESGCVLGMELDRNDNAHMVKRRLQIALNVPIEESSLTFGDMVLKNDLSAIRNDSPLLLTRNLMHRSSSTPCLSPSGRDIQNKDKSGPIEILGNSSSFLRTKEVVKEIVKALKNGVDPIRVNGGLGGAYYFRNSRGESVAIVKPTDEEPFAPNNPKGFVGKVLGQPGLKRSVRVGETGFREVAAYLLDYDHFANVPPTALVKITHSIFNVNDGVSGSNSNNKRDTKKKHFSKIASFQQFIPHDFDASDYGTSSFPVSAVHRIGILDIRIFNTDRHGGNLLVRKINNDSTGNFGKVELIPIDHGLCLPECLEDPYFEWIHWPQASIPFSEDELEYIEALDPYQDSEMLKRELPMIREACLRVLILSTIFLKESAGYGLCLAEIGEMMSREFRRGEEEPSELEVLCMEARRIVSEKEKEKDMLLSPRTSFPEDAFQFEIDCEDPGNFVNPILPFHFGFGRNPLSKLEETIEEEDDENEEEVVHSLLVKVPSVSNISMSLKKNLSLGDSSVGHRSANEQLPPSASFVKVSDMNDEEWGQFLEKFLELLRPAFTQRKSGAVRQRQRLGTSCQF
;
A
#
# COMPACT_ATOMS: atom_id res chain seq x y z
N MET A 1 1.19 -80.86 -30.41
CA MET A 1 2.10 -81.52 -31.37
C MET A 1 2.65 -80.47 -32.33
N SER A 2 3.89 -80.65 -32.83
CA SER A 2 4.57 -79.77 -33.81
C SER A 2 3.84 -79.83 -35.18
N ARG A 3 3.88 -78.83 -36.09
CA ARG A 3 5.01 -78.26 -36.89
C ARG A 3 4.49 -77.02 -37.66
N LYS A 4 5.24 -76.05 -38.22
CA LYS A 4 6.65 -75.58 -38.17
C LYS A 4 6.73 -74.24 -38.96
N LEU A 5 7.55 -73.28 -38.52
CA LEU A 5 8.55 -72.44 -39.28
C LEU A 5 8.10 -71.67 -40.57
N ASP A 6 8.63 -70.49 -40.97
CA ASP A 6 9.90 -69.77 -40.73
C ASP A 6 9.75 -68.21 -40.73
N SER A 7 10.85 -67.45 -40.60
CA SER A 7 10.97 -65.96 -40.68
C SER A 7 12.30 -65.56 -41.37
N PRO A 8 12.75 -64.27 -41.46
CA PRO A 8 12.16 -63.02 -42.01
C PRO A 8 13.15 -62.29 -43.00
N VAL A 9 13.01 -60.95 -43.19
CA VAL A 9 13.96 -59.99 -43.86
C VAL A 9 13.92 -60.01 -45.42
N GLN A 10 14.00 -58.93 -46.23
CA GLN A 10 14.20 -57.45 -46.15
C GLN A 10 13.15 -56.78 -47.12
N THR A 11 12.92 -55.47 -47.31
CA THR A 11 13.78 -54.27 -47.32
C THR A 11 12.95 -52.99 -47.08
N GLN A 12 13.57 -51.90 -46.62
CA GLN A 12 12.94 -50.58 -46.40
C GLN A 12 12.71 -49.79 -47.71
N GLN A 13 11.71 -48.88 -47.74
CA GLN A 13 11.94 -47.49 -48.18
C GLN A 13 10.82 -46.49 -47.81
N MET A 14 11.24 -45.38 -47.18
CA MET A 14 10.74 -43.99 -47.27
C MET A 14 9.23 -43.70 -47.42
N ALA A 15 8.63 -43.10 -46.40
CA ALA A 15 7.37 -42.36 -46.50
C ALA A 15 7.62 -40.84 -46.60
N VAL A 16 6.97 -40.18 -47.57
CA VAL A 16 6.82 -38.71 -47.61
C VAL A 16 5.33 -38.41 -47.51
N ALA A 17 4.90 -37.80 -46.40
CA ALA A 17 3.51 -37.45 -46.15
C ALA A 17 3.31 -35.93 -46.20
N VAL A 18 2.49 -35.48 -47.14
CA VAL A 18 2.08 -34.08 -47.30
C VAL A 18 0.98 -33.77 -46.28
N PHE A 19 1.21 -32.81 -45.38
CA PHE A 19 0.19 -32.36 -44.43
C PHE A 19 -0.85 -31.46 -45.11
N LYS A 20 -2.14 -31.79 -44.95
CA LYS A 20 -3.27 -30.87 -45.14
C LYS A 20 -3.80 -30.44 -43.77
N ASN A 21 -4.00 -29.14 -43.59
CA ASN A 21 -4.71 -28.59 -42.44
C ASN A 21 -6.21 -28.92 -42.51
N PRO A 22 -6.87 -28.99 -41.34
CA PRO A 22 -8.15 -28.32 -41.16
C PRO A 22 -8.09 -27.24 -40.07
N VAL A 23 -8.98 -26.26 -40.19
CA VAL A 23 -9.16 -25.13 -39.27
C VAL A 23 -10.15 -25.52 -38.16
N GLY A 24 -9.84 -25.15 -36.92
CA GLY A 24 -10.74 -25.30 -35.78
C GLY A 24 -9.97 -25.53 -34.49
N SER A 25 -9.86 -24.50 -33.64
CA SER A 25 -9.34 -24.64 -32.28
C SER A 25 -10.23 -23.86 -31.32
N GLU A 26 -11.13 -24.58 -30.67
CA GLU A 26 -11.81 -24.12 -29.47
C GLU A 26 -10.77 -24.12 -28.33
N TYR A 27 -10.58 -22.98 -27.68
CA TYR A 27 -9.59 -22.82 -26.62
C TYR A 27 -10.06 -23.46 -25.31
N HIS A 28 -9.97 -24.79 -25.25
CA HIS A 28 -9.96 -25.50 -23.97
C HIS A 28 -8.59 -25.34 -23.30
N HIS A 29 -8.53 -24.57 -22.22
CA HIS A 29 -7.39 -24.62 -21.30
C HIS A 29 -7.42 -25.95 -20.53
N GLY A 30 -6.88 -27.00 -21.17
CA GLY A 30 -6.50 -28.23 -20.49
C GLY A 30 -5.41 -27.94 -19.46
N ASN A 31 -5.51 -28.60 -18.31
CA ASN A 31 -4.56 -28.52 -17.21
C ASN A 31 -3.17 -29.00 -17.68
N ASP A 32 -2.28 -28.08 -18.06
CA ASP A 32 -1.10 -28.45 -18.83
C ASP A 32 -0.07 -29.19 -17.97
N ARG A 33 0.35 -30.36 -18.46
CA ARG A 33 1.33 -31.23 -17.78
C ARG A 33 2.78 -30.83 -18.08
N THR A 34 3.00 -29.75 -18.83
CA THR A 34 4.34 -29.16 -18.97
C THR A 34 4.70 -28.38 -17.71
N GLY A 35 5.95 -28.48 -17.24
CA GLY A 35 6.40 -27.81 -16.01
C GLY A 35 6.64 -26.30 -16.18
N LYS A 36 5.88 -25.65 -17.06
CA LYS A 36 6.08 -24.27 -17.51
C LYS A 36 5.20 -23.30 -16.74
N ARG A 37 5.72 -22.09 -16.52
CA ARG A 37 5.02 -20.99 -15.86
C ARG A 37 5.19 -19.72 -16.68
N ARG A 38 4.10 -19.03 -17.00
CA ARG A 38 4.12 -17.71 -17.63
C ARG A 38 4.35 -16.64 -16.56
N VAL A 39 5.18 -15.65 -16.87
CA VAL A 39 5.45 -14.49 -16.00
C VAL A 39 5.51 -13.22 -16.83
N PHE A 40 5.32 -12.06 -16.19
CA PHE A 40 5.42 -10.75 -16.84
C PHE A 40 6.44 -9.91 -16.10
N VAL A 41 7.61 -9.64 -16.70
CA VAL A 41 8.65 -8.85 -16.04
C VAL A 41 8.57 -7.41 -16.50
N GLN A 42 8.35 -6.49 -15.55
CA GLN A 42 8.44 -5.04 -15.73
C GLN A 42 9.84 -4.56 -15.36
N THR A 43 10.41 -3.64 -16.13
CA THR A 43 11.66 -2.94 -15.81
C THR A 43 11.39 -1.69 -14.99
N GLU A 44 12.40 -1.20 -14.27
CA GLU A 44 12.36 0.11 -13.59
C GLU A 44 11.98 1.30 -14.50
N SER A 45 12.15 1.16 -15.82
CA SER A 45 11.76 2.11 -16.86
C SER A 45 10.34 1.91 -17.43
N GLY A 46 9.57 0.97 -16.87
CA GLY A 46 8.17 0.70 -17.24
C GLY A 46 7.95 -0.32 -18.35
N CYS A 47 8.99 -0.74 -19.08
CA CYS A 47 8.88 -1.73 -20.16
C CYS A 47 8.50 -3.13 -19.62
N VAL A 48 7.54 -3.81 -20.26
CA VAL A 48 7.09 -5.14 -19.84
C VAL A 48 7.36 -6.22 -20.91
N LEU A 49 7.84 -7.39 -20.48
CA LEU A 49 7.99 -8.57 -21.31
C LEU A 49 7.28 -9.79 -20.70
N GLY A 50 6.37 -10.40 -21.46
CA GLY A 50 5.79 -11.71 -21.13
C GLY A 50 6.75 -12.85 -21.49
N MET A 51 6.99 -13.77 -20.56
CA MET A 51 7.97 -14.85 -20.68
C MET A 51 7.40 -16.20 -20.23
N GLU A 52 7.75 -17.28 -20.93
CA GLU A 52 7.60 -18.65 -20.42
C GLU A 52 8.87 -19.01 -19.63
N LEU A 53 8.69 -19.59 -18.44
CA LEU A 53 9.74 -20.13 -17.58
C LEU A 53 9.60 -21.66 -17.44
N ASP A 54 10.68 -22.38 -17.66
CA ASP A 54 10.78 -23.81 -17.32
C ASP A 54 11.13 -24.02 -15.84
N ARG A 55 10.97 -25.24 -15.30
CA ARG A 55 11.34 -25.58 -13.91
C ARG A 55 12.81 -25.31 -13.56
N ASN A 56 13.69 -25.31 -14.56
CA ASN A 56 15.13 -25.11 -14.40
C ASN A 56 15.55 -23.63 -14.59
N ASP A 57 14.61 -22.73 -14.86
CA ASP A 57 14.91 -21.31 -15.00
C ASP A 57 15.18 -20.67 -13.62
N ASN A 58 16.17 -19.78 -13.58
CA ASN A 58 16.58 -19.02 -12.40
C ASN A 58 16.61 -17.51 -12.72
N ALA A 59 16.73 -16.64 -11.70
CA ALA A 59 16.64 -15.20 -11.92
C ALA A 59 17.74 -14.66 -12.85
N HIS A 60 18.93 -15.27 -12.88
CA HIS A 60 20.00 -14.89 -13.82
C HIS A 60 19.62 -15.17 -15.28
N MET A 61 18.97 -16.31 -15.56
CA MET A 61 18.47 -16.62 -16.90
C MET A 61 17.31 -15.69 -17.30
N VAL A 62 16.42 -15.34 -16.37
CA VAL A 62 15.36 -14.33 -16.60
C VAL A 62 15.97 -12.98 -16.98
N LYS A 63 16.91 -12.48 -16.17
CA LYS A 63 17.67 -11.23 -16.45
C LYS A 63 18.36 -11.28 -17.82
N ARG A 64 19.08 -12.36 -18.14
CA ARG A 64 19.77 -12.51 -19.44
C ARG A 64 18.80 -12.49 -20.63
N ARG A 65 17.64 -13.13 -20.52
CA ARG A 65 16.57 -13.08 -21.54
C ARG A 65 16.05 -11.64 -21.71
N LEU A 66 15.88 -10.87 -20.63
CA LEU A 66 15.48 -9.46 -20.66
C LEU A 66 16.54 -8.55 -21.29
N GLN A 67 17.81 -8.73 -20.95
CA GLN A 67 18.93 -8.00 -21.56
C GLN A 67 18.93 -8.16 -23.08
N ILE A 68 18.74 -9.38 -23.58
CA ILE A 68 18.69 -9.67 -25.02
C ILE A 68 17.42 -9.11 -25.68
N ALA A 69 16.27 -9.22 -25.03
CA ALA A 69 14.98 -8.85 -25.62
C ALA A 69 14.67 -7.34 -25.60
N LEU A 70 15.10 -6.64 -24.54
CA LEU A 70 14.79 -5.21 -24.31
C LEU A 70 16.02 -4.30 -24.40
N ASN A 71 17.23 -4.85 -24.61
CA ASN A 71 18.50 -4.13 -24.57
C ASN A 71 18.71 -3.32 -23.26
N VAL A 72 18.29 -3.90 -22.14
CA VAL A 72 18.45 -3.30 -20.81
C VAL A 72 19.68 -3.86 -20.09
N PRO A 73 20.47 -3.03 -19.39
CA PRO A 73 21.57 -3.50 -18.55
C PRO A 73 21.03 -4.31 -17.37
N ILE A 74 21.80 -5.32 -16.96
CA ILE A 74 21.41 -6.24 -15.87
C ILE A 74 22.50 -6.40 -14.80
N GLU A 75 23.68 -5.85 -15.06
CA GLU A 75 24.70 -5.59 -14.07
C GLU A 75 24.08 -4.80 -12.90
N GLU A 76 24.37 -5.23 -11.67
CA GLU A 76 23.84 -4.62 -10.44
C GLU A 76 22.30 -4.55 -10.34
N SER A 77 21.57 -5.32 -11.15
CA SER A 77 20.11 -5.47 -11.05
C SER A 77 19.67 -6.59 -10.10
N SER A 78 18.46 -6.45 -9.54
CA SER A 78 17.74 -7.40 -8.70
C SER A 78 16.39 -7.73 -9.34
N LEU A 79 16.00 -9.02 -9.32
CA LEU A 79 14.66 -9.43 -9.75
C LEU A 79 13.83 -9.58 -8.48
N THR A 80 12.69 -8.90 -8.39
CA THR A 80 11.92 -8.73 -7.16
C THR A 80 10.47 -9.17 -7.35
N PHE A 81 9.89 -9.67 -6.27
CA PHE A 81 8.53 -10.20 -6.18
C PHE A 81 7.98 -9.86 -4.79
N GLY A 82 7.18 -8.79 -4.71
CA GLY A 82 6.98 -8.08 -3.44
C GLY A 82 8.33 -7.60 -2.88
N ASP A 83 8.54 -7.75 -1.57
CA ASP A 83 9.82 -7.46 -0.92
C ASP A 83 10.87 -8.59 -1.11
N MET A 84 10.53 -9.73 -1.75
CA MET A 84 11.46 -10.84 -1.94
C MET A 84 12.38 -10.63 -3.16
N VAL A 85 13.69 -10.63 -2.92
CA VAL A 85 14.72 -10.65 -3.98
C VAL A 85 14.95 -12.08 -4.45
N LEU A 86 14.53 -12.37 -5.69
CA LEU A 86 14.67 -13.67 -6.34
C LEU A 86 16.13 -13.94 -6.72
N LYS A 87 16.65 -15.09 -6.27
CA LYS A 87 18.01 -15.58 -6.53
C LYS A 87 17.96 -16.78 -7.49
N ASN A 88 18.24 -17.98 -6.98
CA ASN A 88 18.25 -19.20 -7.77
C ASN A 88 16.89 -19.91 -7.79
N ASP A 89 16.19 -19.90 -6.65
CA ASP A 89 14.87 -20.51 -6.55
C ASP A 89 13.79 -19.54 -7.05
N LEU A 90 12.92 -20.05 -7.93
CA LEU A 90 11.73 -19.38 -8.43
C LEU A 90 10.45 -20.16 -8.02
N SER A 91 10.52 -21.10 -7.07
CA SER A 91 9.40 -21.96 -6.63
C SER A 91 8.15 -21.17 -6.23
N ALA A 92 8.33 -20.07 -5.49
CA ALA A 92 7.26 -19.17 -5.04
C ALA A 92 6.48 -18.48 -6.17
N ILE A 93 7.06 -18.36 -7.37
CA ILE A 93 6.44 -17.67 -8.52
C ILE A 93 5.35 -18.56 -9.11
N ARG A 94 4.14 -18.03 -9.23
CA ARG A 94 2.98 -18.72 -9.80
C ARG A 94 2.84 -18.41 -11.28
N ASN A 95 1.91 -19.09 -11.96
CA ASN A 95 1.56 -18.69 -13.32
C ASN A 95 0.99 -17.26 -13.33
N ASP A 96 1.23 -16.53 -14.41
CA ASP A 96 0.74 -15.17 -14.66
C ASP A 96 1.19 -14.13 -13.63
N SER A 97 2.30 -14.40 -12.92
CA SER A 97 2.86 -13.50 -11.91
C SER A 97 3.63 -12.32 -12.53
N PRO A 98 3.39 -11.06 -12.09
CA PRO A 98 4.26 -9.94 -12.40
C PRO A 98 5.52 -9.98 -11.54
N LEU A 99 6.67 -9.65 -12.14
CA LEU A 99 7.97 -9.51 -11.50
C LEU A 99 8.54 -8.12 -11.82
N LEU A 100 9.29 -7.50 -10.90
CA LEU A 100 9.93 -6.20 -11.13
C LEU A 100 11.45 -6.34 -11.17
N LEU A 101 12.07 -5.84 -12.24
CA LEU A 101 13.53 -5.73 -12.37
C LEU A 101 13.98 -4.33 -11.93
N THR A 102 14.59 -4.25 -10.76
CA THR A 102 15.12 -3.03 -10.15
C THR A 102 16.64 -2.98 -10.24
N ARG A 103 17.25 -1.80 -10.35
CA ARG A 103 18.68 -1.64 -10.04
C ARG A 103 18.93 -1.48 -8.54
N ASN A 104 20.03 -2.03 -8.07
CA ASN A 104 20.54 -1.76 -6.72
C ASN A 104 21.21 -0.38 -6.72
N LEU A 105 20.87 0.50 -5.77
CA LEU A 105 21.34 1.90 -5.67
C LEU A 105 22.81 2.06 -5.22
N MET A 106 23.66 1.08 -5.49
CA MET A 106 25.08 1.12 -5.17
C MET A 106 25.81 2.00 -6.19
N HIS A 107 26.13 3.25 -5.84
CA HIS A 107 26.95 4.13 -6.68
C HIS A 107 28.38 3.60 -6.82
N ARG A 108 28.61 2.72 -7.80
CA ARG A 108 29.91 2.53 -8.45
C ARG A 108 29.79 2.85 -9.92
N SER A 109 30.76 3.61 -10.44
CA SER A 109 30.81 4.03 -11.83
C SER A 109 30.91 2.82 -12.75
N SER A 110 29.77 2.40 -13.32
CA SER A 110 29.71 1.29 -14.27
C SER A 110 30.39 1.71 -15.58
N SER A 111 31.56 1.13 -15.86
CA SER A 111 32.18 1.21 -17.19
C SER A 111 31.26 0.59 -18.24
N THR A 112 31.09 1.26 -19.39
CA THR A 112 30.29 0.73 -20.51
C THR A 112 30.81 -0.64 -20.93
N PRO A 113 29.99 -1.71 -20.94
CA PRO A 113 30.42 -3.01 -21.46
C PRO A 113 30.66 -2.89 -22.96
N CYS A 114 31.92 -2.92 -23.39
CA CYS A 114 32.33 -2.78 -24.80
C CYS A 114 32.10 -4.06 -25.64
N LEU A 115 31.16 -4.91 -25.23
CA LEU A 115 30.77 -6.15 -25.90
C LEU A 115 29.23 -6.24 -25.95
N SER A 116 28.63 -5.61 -26.95
CA SER A 116 27.24 -5.87 -27.32
C SER A 116 27.10 -7.32 -27.78
N PRO A 117 26.22 -8.15 -27.17
CA PRO A 117 26.05 -9.53 -27.59
C PRO A 117 25.59 -9.58 -29.05
N SER A 118 26.35 -10.27 -29.90
CA SER A 118 26.00 -10.48 -31.31
C SER A 118 24.86 -11.50 -31.42
N GLY A 119 23.65 -11.06 -31.11
CA GLY A 119 22.42 -11.87 -31.10
C GLY A 119 21.93 -12.23 -32.51
N ARG A 120 22.64 -13.12 -33.19
CA ARG A 120 22.02 -13.95 -34.24
C ARG A 120 21.29 -15.11 -33.55
N ASP A 121 20.02 -15.26 -33.90
CA ASP A 121 19.14 -16.36 -33.53
C ASP A 121 18.89 -16.59 -32.02
N ILE A 122 18.07 -15.72 -31.43
CA ILE A 122 16.84 -16.05 -30.66
C ILE A 122 15.98 -14.77 -30.64
N GLN A 123 15.08 -14.62 -31.62
CA GLN A 123 13.99 -13.64 -31.51
C GLN A 123 12.89 -14.21 -30.62
N ASN A 124 13.11 -14.20 -29.30
CA ASN A 124 12.03 -14.34 -28.32
C ASN A 124 11.17 -13.06 -28.33
N LYS A 125 10.48 -12.85 -29.46
CA LYS A 125 9.41 -11.86 -29.57
C LYS A 125 8.35 -12.20 -28.55
N ASP A 126 7.84 -11.17 -27.89
CA ASP A 126 6.69 -11.27 -27.02
C ASP A 126 5.51 -11.88 -27.80
N LYS A 127 5.18 -13.15 -27.49
CA LYS A 127 4.07 -13.88 -28.13
C LYS A 127 2.70 -13.54 -27.52
N SER A 128 2.67 -12.55 -26.64
CA SER A 128 1.46 -12.17 -25.92
C SER A 128 0.30 -11.77 -26.83
N GLY A 129 -0.91 -11.93 -26.31
CA GLY A 129 -2.09 -11.21 -26.80
C GLY A 129 -1.97 -9.68 -26.59
N PRO A 130 -2.87 -8.90 -27.21
CA PRO A 130 -2.95 -7.46 -26.97
C PRO A 130 -3.36 -7.11 -25.52
N ILE A 131 -4.09 -8.01 -24.85
CA ILE A 131 -4.44 -7.92 -23.43
C ILE A 131 -4.37 -9.33 -22.86
N GLU A 132 -3.64 -9.50 -21.75
CA GLU A 132 -3.61 -10.70 -20.91
C GLU A 132 -3.90 -10.29 -19.46
N ILE A 133 -4.77 -11.04 -18.79
CA ILE A 133 -5.08 -10.83 -17.37
C ILE A 133 -4.00 -11.54 -16.54
N LEU A 134 -3.53 -10.87 -15.49
CA LEU A 134 -2.58 -11.42 -14.52
C LEU A 134 -3.36 -12.09 -13.37
N GLY A 135 -2.81 -13.20 -12.87
CA GLY A 135 -3.53 -14.08 -11.94
C GLY A 135 -4.59 -14.96 -12.63
N ASN A 136 -4.97 -16.05 -11.97
CA ASN A 136 -5.86 -17.06 -12.52
C ASN A 136 -7.10 -17.32 -11.64
N SER A 137 -7.72 -16.23 -11.16
CA SER A 137 -8.96 -16.32 -10.38
C SER A 137 -10.22 -16.49 -11.25
N SER A 138 -11.22 -17.15 -10.66
CA SER A 138 -12.62 -17.12 -11.10
C SER A 138 -13.27 -15.74 -10.90
N SER A 139 -12.78 -14.92 -9.95
CA SER A 139 -13.28 -13.55 -9.71
C SER A 139 -13.16 -12.64 -10.94
N PHE A 140 -12.26 -12.94 -11.89
CA PHE A 140 -12.06 -12.15 -13.10
C PHE A 140 -12.92 -12.58 -14.30
N LEU A 141 -13.98 -13.40 -14.11
CA LEU A 141 -14.85 -13.85 -15.20
C LEU A 141 -15.48 -12.68 -15.98
N ARG A 142 -16.01 -11.67 -15.29
CA ARG A 142 -16.60 -10.49 -15.94
C ARG A 142 -15.55 -9.69 -16.71
N THR A 143 -14.37 -9.51 -16.15
CA THR A 143 -13.23 -8.85 -16.82
C THR A 143 -12.80 -9.61 -18.07
N LYS A 144 -12.80 -10.96 -18.05
CA LYS A 144 -12.53 -11.81 -19.23
C LYS A 144 -13.53 -11.58 -20.36
N GLU A 145 -14.78 -11.20 -20.08
CA GLU A 145 -15.78 -10.83 -21.11
C GLU A 145 -15.48 -9.46 -21.73
N VAL A 146 -15.28 -8.43 -20.90
CA VAL A 146 -14.97 -7.06 -21.36
C VAL A 146 -13.66 -7.03 -22.17
N VAL A 147 -12.65 -7.81 -21.76
CA VAL A 147 -11.41 -7.97 -22.52
C VAL A 147 -11.66 -8.58 -23.90
N LYS A 148 -12.52 -9.60 -24.04
CA LYS A 148 -12.88 -10.18 -25.36
C LYS A 148 -13.55 -9.14 -26.26
N GLU A 149 -14.45 -8.32 -25.71
CA GLU A 149 -15.13 -7.24 -26.45
C GLU A 149 -14.15 -6.18 -26.95
N ILE A 150 -13.24 -5.72 -26.10
CA ILE A 150 -12.19 -4.74 -26.45
C ILE A 150 -11.22 -5.33 -27.48
N VAL A 151 -10.76 -6.58 -27.31
CA VAL A 151 -9.84 -7.20 -28.28
C VAL A 151 -10.49 -7.35 -29.66
N LYS A 152 -11.81 -7.55 -29.73
CA LYS A 152 -12.57 -7.47 -31.00
C LYS A 152 -12.61 -6.04 -31.55
N ALA A 153 -12.85 -5.04 -30.72
CA ALA A 153 -12.88 -3.63 -31.12
C ALA A 153 -11.52 -3.12 -31.65
N LEU A 154 -10.42 -3.44 -30.96
CA LEU A 154 -9.05 -3.14 -31.38
C LEU A 154 -8.72 -3.76 -32.75
N LYS A 155 -9.12 -5.03 -32.98
CA LYS A 155 -8.97 -5.70 -34.30
C LYS A 155 -9.78 -5.03 -35.41
N ASN A 156 -10.88 -4.36 -35.06
CA ASN A 156 -11.70 -3.57 -35.98
C ASN A 156 -11.22 -2.11 -36.14
N GLY A 157 -10.07 -1.74 -35.54
CA GLY A 157 -9.49 -0.39 -35.65
C GLY A 157 -10.08 0.64 -34.68
N VAL A 158 -10.80 0.22 -33.63
CA VAL A 158 -11.28 1.14 -32.59
C VAL A 158 -10.15 1.42 -31.60
N ASP A 159 -9.36 2.46 -31.87
CA ASP A 159 -8.30 2.93 -30.95
C ASP A 159 -8.91 3.41 -29.60
N PRO A 160 -8.24 3.19 -28.45
CA PRO A 160 -8.60 3.77 -27.15
C PRO A 160 -8.51 5.31 -27.15
N ILE A 161 -9.06 5.94 -26.11
CA ILE A 161 -8.99 7.40 -25.91
C ILE A 161 -8.23 7.69 -24.61
N ARG A 162 -7.33 8.69 -24.62
CA ARG A 162 -6.62 9.15 -23.42
C ARG A 162 -7.52 10.05 -22.56
N VAL A 163 -7.49 9.88 -21.24
CA VAL A 163 -8.21 10.72 -20.28
C VAL A 163 -7.45 12.04 -20.04
N ASN A 164 -8.18 13.15 -20.08
CA ASN A 164 -7.60 14.49 -19.95
C ASN A 164 -7.45 14.95 -18.49
N GLY A 165 -8.31 14.50 -17.58
CA GLY A 165 -8.17 14.74 -16.13
C GLY A 165 -7.08 13.90 -15.47
N GLY A 166 -6.97 14.02 -14.14
CA GLY A 166 -6.07 13.24 -13.28
C GLY A 166 -4.58 13.58 -13.38
N LEU A 167 -3.81 13.10 -12.40
CA LEU A 167 -2.36 13.31 -12.28
C LEU A 167 -1.51 12.26 -13.05
N GLY A 168 -2.12 11.15 -13.47
CA GLY A 168 -1.45 10.03 -14.16
C GLY A 168 -1.91 9.80 -15.60
N GLY A 169 -1.45 8.70 -16.20
CA GLY A 169 -1.96 8.14 -17.44
C GLY A 169 -3.19 7.26 -17.19
N ALA A 170 -4.31 7.62 -17.81
CA ALA A 170 -5.52 6.82 -17.83
C ALA A 170 -6.13 6.81 -19.24
N TYR A 171 -6.78 5.71 -19.61
CA TYR A 171 -7.23 5.46 -20.98
C TYR A 171 -8.60 4.76 -21.01
N TYR A 172 -9.56 5.33 -21.73
CA TYR A 172 -10.84 4.69 -22.06
C TYR A 172 -10.66 3.70 -23.20
N PHE A 173 -10.87 2.42 -22.91
CA PHE A 173 -10.99 1.37 -23.93
C PHE A 173 -12.46 1.18 -24.29
N ARG A 174 -12.69 0.99 -25.60
CA ARG A 174 -14.03 1.08 -26.21
C ARG A 174 -14.42 -0.21 -26.91
N ASN A 175 -15.72 -0.46 -27.01
CA ASN A 175 -16.25 -1.58 -27.77
C ASN A 175 -16.40 -1.26 -29.27
N SER A 176 -16.93 -2.24 -30.03
CA SER A 176 -17.15 -2.07 -31.48
C SER A 176 -18.25 -1.05 -31.84
N ARG A 177 -19.04 -0.56 -30.86
CA ARG A 177 -19.99 0.56 -31.05
C ARG A 177 -19.35 1.93 -30.77
N GLY A 178 -18.12 1.96 -30.24
CA GLY A 178 -17.43 3.19 -29.84
C GLY A 178 -17.78 3.68 -28.43
N GLU A 179 -18.49 2.88 -27.64
CA GLU A 179 -18.82 3.17 -26.23
C GLU A 179 -17.63 2.79 -25.33
N SER A 180 -17.36 3.58 -24.29
CA SER A 180 -16.38 3.23 -23.25
C SER A 180 -16.87 2.02 -22.43
N VAL A 181 -16.02 1.01 -22.29
CA VAL A 181 -16.33 -0.22 -21.54
C VAL A 181 -15.28 -0.57 -20.48
N ALA A 182 -14.08 0.03 -20.54
CA ALA A 182 -13.08 -0.06 -19.48
C ALA A 182 -12.24 1.22 -19.35
N ILE A 183 -11.76 1.48 -18.13
CA ILE A 183 -10.67 2.43 -17.83
C ILE A 183 -9.41 1.61 -17.56
N VAL A 184 -8.30 2.00 -18.16
CA VAL A 184 -7.00 1.36 -17.96
C VAL A 184 -5.99 2.40 -17.48
N LYS A 185 -5.33 2.13 -16.33
CA LYS A 185 -4.30 2.98 -15.73
C LYS A 185 -2.96 2.22 -15.67
N PRO A 186 -1.97 2.53 -16.52
CA PRO A 186 -0.68 1.84 -16.49
C PRO A 186 0.17 2.23 -15.27
N THR A 187 0.81 1.25 -14.63
CA THR A 187 1.56 1.44 -13.37
C THR A 187 2.84 2.27 -13.54
N ASP A 188 3.35 2.40 -14.76
CA ASP A 188 4.51 3.25 -15.07
C ASP A 188 4.11 4.67 -15.51
N GLU A 189 2.81 4.98 -15.56
CA GLU A 189 2.25 6.29 -15.93
C GLU A 189 1.56 7.04 -14.78
N GLU A 190 1.52 6.46 -13.58
CA GLU A 190 0.95 7.10 -12.38
C GLU A 190 1.80 8.32 -11.91
N PRO A 191 1.37 9.10 -10.91
CA PRO A 191 2.14 10.24 -10.42
C PRO A 191 3.56 9.87 -9.97
N PHE A 192 4.55 10.67 -10.38
CA PHE A 192 5.99 10.45 -10.21
C PHE A 192 6.61 9.28 -10.98
N ALA A 193 5.83 8.44 -11.64
CA ALA A 193 6.34 7.30 -12.38
C ALA A 193 7.13 7.69 -13.66
N PRO A 194 8.06 6.85 -14.14
CA PRO A 194 8.99 7.22 -15.21
C PRO A 194 8.32 7.68 -16.51
N ASN A 195 7.19 7.06 -16.87
CA ASN A 195 6.44 7.35 -18.08
C ASN A 195 5.19 8.20 -17.83
N ASN A 196 5.09 8.89 -16.69
CA ASN A 196 3.98 9.81 -16.40
C ASN A 196 3.79 10.80 -17.57
N PRO A 197 2.59 10.86 -18.18
CA PRO A 197 2.37 11.59 -19.42
C PRO A 197 1.86 13.02 -19.19
N LYS A 198 1.80 13.46 -17.93
CA LYS A 198 1.42 14.81 -17.49
C LYS A 198 2.63 15.65 -17.08
N GLY A 199 3.84 15.07 -17.07
CA GLY A 199 5.08 15.73 -16.65
C GLY A 199 5.41 15.59 -15.16
N PHE A 200 4.55 14.94 -14.37
CA PHE A 200 4.85 14.56 -12.98
C PHE A 200 5.75 13.31 -12.98
N VAL A 201 6.97 13.44 -13.50
CA VAL A 201 8.02 12.42 -13.48
C VAL A 201 9.03 12.73 -12.38
N GLY A 202 9.82 11.75 -11.96
CA GLY A 202 11.01 12.00 -11.13
C GLY A 202 11.40 10.90 -10.17
N LYS A 203 10.58 9.85 -10.03
CA LYS A 203 10.85 8.70 -9.14
C LYS A 203 10.95 7.41 -9.94
N VAL A 204 11.70 6.46 -9.37
CA VAL A 204 11.79 5.09 -9.88
C VAL A 204 10.67 4.26 -9.28
N LEU A 205 10.16 3.25 -10.01
CA LEU A 205 9.19 2.29 -9.47
C LEU A 205 9.71 1.67 -8.16
N GLY A 206 8.85 1.59 -7.14
CA GLY A 206 9.20 1.14 -5.80
C GLY A 206 9.70 2.22 -4.83
N GLN A 207 9.87 3.48 -5.25
CA GLN A 207 10.11 4.61 -4.32
C GLN A 207 8.79 5.12 -3.71
N PRO A 208 8.78 5.79 -2.54
CA PRO A 208 7.56 6.39 -1.96
C PRO A 208 6.85 7.33 -2.94
N GLY A 209 5.53 7.20 -3.08
CA GLY A 209 4.71 7.84 -4.12
C GLY A 209 4.19 9.23 -3.77
N LEU A 210 2.89 9.45 -3.98
CA LEU A 210 2.17 10.66 -3.59
C LEU A 210 1.84 10.63 -2.09
N LYS A 211 1.25 9.53 -1.61
CA LYS A 211 1.28 9.11 -0.20
C LYS A 211 2.60 8.40 0.07
N ARG A 212 3.21 8.59 1.25
CA ARG A 212 4.55 8.04 1.52
C ARG A 212 4.50 6.52 1.71
N SER A 213 3.40 6.04 2.28
CA SER A 213 3.04 4.64 2.50
C SER A 213 2.63 3.84 1.25
N VAL A 214 2.53 4.48 0.08
CA VAL A 214 2.15 3.86 -1.20
C VAL A 214 3.28 4.11 -2.20
N ARG A 215 3.96 3.07 -2.67
CA ARG A 215 5.13 3.23 -3.56
C ARG A 215 4.69 3.43 -5.00
N VAL A 216 5.52 4.13 -5.78
CA VAL A 216 5.31 4.37 -7.21
C VAL A 216 5.28 3.04 -7.96
N GLY A 217 4.21 2.81 -8.72
CA GLY A 217 3.91 1.60 -9.46
C GLY A 217 2.99 0.62 -8.73
N GLU A 218 2.59 0.91 -7.49
CA GLU A 218 1.76 0.02 -6.68
C GLU A 218 0.25 0.31 -6.77
N THR A 219 -0.16 1.46 -7.32
CA THR A 219 -1.59 1.85 -7.37
C THR A 219 -2.44 0.80 -8.12
N GLY A 220 -1.88 0.21 -9.18
CA GLY A 220 -2.60 -0.71 -10.06
C GLY A 220 -3.03 -2.03 -9.40
N PHE A 221 -2.29 -2.56 -8.41
CA PHE A 221 -2.75 -3.76 -7.70
C PHE A 221 -3.69 -3.43 -6.54
N ARG A 222 -3.60 -2.22 -5.97
CA ARG A 222 -4.48 -1.75 -4.88
C ARG A 222 -5.93 -1.62 -5.35
N GLU A 223 -6.11 -1.12 -6.58
CA GLU A 223 -7.39 -1.14 -7.31
C GLU A 223 -7.99 -2.57 -7.43
N VAL A 224 -7.15 -3.59 -7.63
CA VAL A 224 -7.59 -4.99 -7.71
C VAL A 224 -7.89 -5.54 -6.32
N ALA A 225 -7.11 -5.16 -5.31
CA ALA A 225 -7.34 -5.59 -3.93
C ALA A 225 -8.70 -5.10 -3.41
N ALA A 226 -9.06 -3.84 -3.69
CA ALA A 226 -10.38 -3.31 -3.35
C ALA A 226 -11.53 -4.11 -4.00
N TYR A 227 -11.41 -4.48 -5.27
CA TYR A 227 -12.41 -5.33 -5.94
C TYR A 227 -12.45 -6.77 -5.38
N LEU A 228 -11.31 -7.35 -5.03
CA LEU A 228 -11.24 -8.71 -4.47
C LEU A 228 -11.77 -8.79 -3.02
N LEU A 229 -11.70 -7.69 -2.26
CA LEU A 229 -12.25 -7.58 -0.91
C LEU A 229 -13.73 -7.19 -0.88
N ASP A 230 -14.30 -6.71 -2.00
CA ASP A 230 -15.72 -6.38 -2.12
C ASP A 230 -16.58 -7.63 -2.36
N TYR A 231 -16.76 -8.42 -1.31
CA TYR A 231 -17.54 -9.66 -1.34
C TYR A 231 -18.97 -9.42 -1.79
N ASP A 232 -19.46 -10.29 -2.67
CA ASP A 232 -20.77 -10.22 -3.33
C ASP A 232 -21.14 -8.85 -3.95
N HIS A 233 -20.11 -8.03 -4.25
CA HIS A 233 -20.23 -6.66 -4.72
C HIS A 233 -21.03 -5.76 -3.76
N PHE A 234 -20.85 -5.95 -2.45
CA PHE A 234 -21.57 -5.24 -1.39
C PHE A 234 -21.43 -3.71 -1.50
N ALA A 235 -20.20 -3.22 -1.71
CA ALA A 235 -19.86 -1.82 -1.98
C ALA A 235 -19.98 -1.42 -3.46
N ASN A 236 -20.24 -2.37 -4.36
CA ASN A 236 -20.42 -2.18 -5.81
C ASN A 236 -19.16 -1.69 -6.54
N VAL A 237 -17.96 -2.16 -6.13
CA VAL A 237 -16.70 -1.88 -6.83
C VAL A 237 -16.74 -2.50 -8.24
N PRO A 238 -16.51 -1.72 -9.32
CA PRO A 238 -16.55 -2.25 -10.67
C PRO A 238 -15.51 -3.36 -10.89
N PRO A 239 -15.82 -4.39 -11.71
CA PRO A 239 -14.88 -5.47 -12.03
C PRO A 239 -13.50 -4.99 -12.43
N THR A 240 -12.51 -5.31 -11.60
CA THR A 240 -11.14 -4.81 -11.72
C THR A 240 -10.14 -5.96 -11.71
N ALA A 241 -9.17 -5.92 -12.63
CA ALA A 241 -8.06 -6.89 -12.67
C ALA A 241 -6.76 -6.21 -13.10
N LEU A 242 -5.63 -6.83 -12.78
CA LEU A 242 -4.33 -6.42 -13.30
C LEU A 242 -4.15 -7.05 -14.70
N VAL A 243 -3.69 -6.27 -15.67
CA VAL A 243 -3.46 -6.75 -17.05
C VAL A 243 -2.07 -6.40 -17.54
N LYS A 244 -1.50 -7.28 -18.37
CA LYS A 244 -0.48 -6.93 -19.33
C LYS A 244 -1.18 -6.52 -20.61
N ILE A 245 -0.95 -5.28 -21.04
CA ILE A 245 -1.63 -4.68 -22.19
C ILE A 245 -0.63 -4.08 -23.16
N THR A 246 -0.87 -4.27 -24.46
CA THR A 246 0.01 -3.81 -25.53
C THR A 246 -0.75 -2.91 -26.50
N HIS A 247 -0.40 -1.62 -26.50
CA HIS A 247 -0.97 -0.64 -27.43
C HIS A 247 0.04 0.47 -27.75
N SER A 248 -0.20 1.22 -28.83
CA SER A 248 0.65 2.36 -29.22
C SER A 248 0.19 3.71 -28.66
N ILE A 249 -0.86 3.73 -27.82
CA ILE A 249 -1.37 4.95 -27.18
C ILE A 249 -0.67 5.27 -25.86
N PHE A 250 -0.04 4.26 -25.27
CA PHE A 250 0.65 4.39 -24.00
C PHE A 250 1.88 5.27 -24.14
N ASN A 251 2.11 6.08 -23.11
CA ASN A 251 3.22 7.01 -23.12
C ASN A 251 4.53 6.30 -22.77
N VAL A 252 5.60 6.66 -23.45
CA VAL A 252 6.96 6.32 -23.04
C VAL A 252 7.77 7.60 -23.14
N ASN A 253 8.32 8.03 -22.01
CA ASN A 253 9.22 9.16 -21.97
C ASN A 253 10.60 8.67 -22.40
N ASP A 254 11.01 9.01 -23.63
CA ASP A 254 12.41 8.79 -24.04
C ASP A 254 13.31 9.57 -23.08
N GLY A 255 14.08 8.83 -22.27
CA GLY A 255 14.95 9.44 -21.26
C GLY A 255 15.97 10.39 -21.89
N VAL A 256 16.45 11.36 -21.11
CA VAL A 256 17.42 12.38 -21.56
C VAL A 256 18.79 11.73 -21.82
N SER A 257 18.90 11.08 -22.98
CA SER A 257 20.10 10.51 -23.58
C SER A 257 20.07 10.85 -25.05
N GLY A 258 20.91 11.82 -25.44
CA GLY A 258 20.87 12.47 -26.74
C GLY A 258 21.25 11.57 -27.91
N SER A 259 20.31 10.72 -28.36
CA SER A 259 20.30 10.22 -29.73
C SER A 259 19.46 11.16 -30.59
N ASN A 260 20.13 11.94 -31.44
CA ASN A 260 19.52 12.80 -32.45
C ASN A 260 18.67 11.97 -33.44
N SER A 261 17.42 11.68 -33.10
CA SER A 261 16.46 11.02 -33.97
C SER A 261 15.82 12.03 -34.96
N ASN A 262 16.66 12.66 -35.77
CA ASN A 262 16.22 13.47 -36.91
C ASN A 262 15.78 12.60 -38.12
N ASN A 263 15.40 11.34 -37.87
CA ASN A 263 14.92 10.40 -38.87
C ASN A 263 13.39 10.21 -38.76
N LYS A 264 12.66 11.24 -39.19
CA LYS A 264 11.24 11.12 -39.60
C LYS A 264 11.13 10.25 -40.88
N ARG A 265 11.37 8.94 -40.78
CA ARG A 265 11.08 7.97 -41.84
C ARG A 265 10.50 6.69 -41.23
N ASP A 266 9.33 6.31 -41.73
CA ASP A 266 8.56 5.09 -41.40
C ASP A 266 8.17 4.89 -39.93
N THR A 267 7.38 5.83 -39.38
CA THR A 267 6.69 5.67 -38.10
C THR A 267 5.56 4.62 -38.17
N LYS A 268 5.92 3.35 -38.27
CA LYS A 268 5.07 2.28 -37.72
C LYS A 268 4.85 2.62 -36.24
N LYS A 269 3.59 2.85 -35.83
CA LYS A 269 3.24 3.12 -34.43
C LYS A 269 3.89 2.05 -33.54
N LYS A 270 4.93 2.41 -32.77
CA LYS A 270 5.61 1.48 -31.85
C LYS A 270 4.60 1.09 -30.79
N HIS A 271 4.38 -0.21 -30.63
CA HIS A 271 3.49 -0.74 -29.60
C HIS A 271 4.29 -0.96 -28.33
N PHE A 272 3.73 -0.58 -27.19
CA PHE A 272 4.36 -0.69 -25.88
C PHE A 272 3.55 -1.64 -25.00
N SER A 273 4.25 -2.57 -24.36
CA SER A 273 3.70 -3.51 -23.39
C SER A 273 3.84 -2.93 -21.98
N LYS A 274 2.73 -2.92 -21.22
CA LYS A 274 2.65 -2.33 -19.88
C LYS A 274 1.84 -3.21 -18.92
N ILE A 275 2.10 -3.08 -17.63
CA ILE A 275 1.21 -3.54 -16.56
C ILE A 275 0.26 -2.39 -16.23
N ALA A 276 -1.02 -2.68 -16.07
CA ALA A 276 -2.04 -1.69 -15.78
C ALA A 276 -3.14 -2.29 -14.90
N SER A 277 -3.78 -1.46 -14.07
CA SER A 277 -5.13 -1.80 -13.62
C SER A 277 -6.10 -1.63 -14.80
N PHE A 278 -7.02 -2.56 -14.90
CA PHE A 278 -8.12 -2.58 -15.85
C PHE A 278 -9.40 -2.66 -15.04
N GLN A 279 -10.22 -1.63 -15.09
CA GLN A 279 -11.49 -1.53 -14.39
C GLN A 279 -12.63 -1.36 -15.40
N GLN A 280 -13.75 -2.07 -15.21
CA GLN A 280 -14.94 -1.89 -16.05
C GLN A 280 -15.43 -0.43 -15.95
N PHE A 281 -15.67 0.20 -17.09
CA PHE A 281 -16.28 1.54 -17.12
C PHE A 281 -17.77 1.41 -16.80
N ILE A 282 -18.24 2.18 -15.83
CA ILE A 282 -19.65 2.27 -15.47
C ILE A 282 -20.21 3.60 -16.02
N PRO A 283 -21.22 3.57 -16.91
CA PRO A 283 -21.95 4.77 -17.29
C PRO A 283 -22.63 5.39 -16.06
N HIS A 284 -22.39 6.69 -15.88
CA HIS A 284 -22.82 7.52 -14.77
C HIS A 284 -23.18 8.93 -15.28
N ASP A 285 -23.87 9.72 -14.46
CA ASP A 285 -24.32 11.06 -14.84
C ASP A 285 -23.42 12.15 -14.23
N PHE A 286 -22.92 11.93 -13.00
CA PHE A 286 -22.09 12.86 -12.21
C PHE A 286 -21.10 12.08 -11.34
N ASP A 287 -20.17 12.77 -10.69
CA ASP A 287 -19.56 12.30 -9.45
C ASP A 287 -20.25 12.94 -8.23
N ALA A 288 -19.90 12.50 -7.01
CA ALA A 288 -20.56 12.94 -5.80
C ALA A 288 -20.18 14.36 -5.34
N SER A 289 -19.16 15.00 -5.92
CA SER A 289 -18.86 16.42 -5.66
C SER A 289 -19.78 17.35 -6.45
N ASP A 290 -20.23 16.92 -7.63
CA ASP A 290 -21.22 17.60 -8.48
C ASP A 290 -22.69 17.28 -8.09
N TYR A 291 -22.92 16.42 -7.08
CA TYR A 291 -24.25 15.94 -6.71
C TYR A 291 -24.56 16.08 -5.20
N GLY A 292 -25.70 16.68 -4.86
CA GLY A 292 -26.07 16.97 -3.46
C GLY A 292 -26.16 15.74 -2.56
N THR A 293 -25.21 15.62 -1.63
CA THR A 293 -24.95 14.41 -0.82
C THR A 293 -26.13 13.97 0.05
N SER A 294 -27.02 14.89 0.44
CA SER A 294 -28.24 14.61 1.21
C SER A 294 -29.22 13.63 0.56
N SER A 295 -29.08 13.38 -0.75
CA SER A 295 -29.94 12.48 -1.52
C SER A 295 -29.39 11.05 -1.69
N PHE A 296 -28.17 10.77 -1.20
CA PHE A 296 -27.56 9.45 -1.31
C PHE A 296 -28.26 8.41 -0.40
N PRO A 297 -28.50 7.17 -0.88
CA PRO A 297 -29.01 6.09 -0.04
C PRO A 297 -28.06 5.78 1.11
N VAL A 298 -28.62 5.69 2.34
CA VAL A 298 -27.85 5.38 3.56
C VAL A 298 -27.00 4.12 3.38
N SER A 299 -27.62 3.05 2.89
CA SER A 299 -26.94 1.77 2.70
C SER A 299 -25.79 1.85 1.69
N ALA A 300 -25.91 2.67 0.64
CA ALA A 300 -24.82 2.85 -0.32
C ALA A 300 -23.60 3.52 0.34
N VAL A 301 -23.83 4.56 1.15
CA VAL A 301 -22.76 5.22 1.94
C VAL A 301 -22.17 4.24 2.96
N HIS A 302 -22.99 3.45 3.65
CA HIS A 302 -22.54 2.44 4.60
C HIS A 302 -21.67 1.37 3.96
N ARG A 303 -22.12 0.76 2.86
CA ARG A 303 -21.38 -0.28 2.12
C ARG A 303 -20.02 0.20 1.63
N ILE A 304 -19.96 1.42 1.09
CA ILE A 304 -18.72 2.07 0.66
C ILE A 304 -17.79 2.33 1.86
N GLY A 305 -18.31 2.91 2.95
CA GLY A 305 -17.53 3.19 4.16
C GLY A 305 -16.99 1.94 4.85
N ILE A 306 -17.78 0.85 4.88
CA ILE A 306 -17.36 -0.48 5.36
C ILE A 306 -16.14 -0.98 4.57
N LEU A 307 -16.15 -0.87 3.25
CA LEU A 307 -14.99 -1.24 2.43
C LEU A 307 -13.81 -0.29 2.68
N ASP A 308 -14.03 1.02 2.63
CA ASP A 308 -13.00 2.05 2.80
C ASP A 308 -12.27 1.95 4.14
N ILE A 309 -12.97 1.60 5.22
CA ILE A 309 -12.38 1.31 6.53
C ILE A 309 -11.47 0.08 6.45
N ARG A 310 -11.95 -1.06 5.94
CA ARG A 310 -11.15 -2.30 5.84
C ARG A 310 -9.88 -2.10 5.05
N ILE A 311 -9.99 -1.43 3.89
CA ILE A 311 -8.84 -1.17 3.02
C ILE A 311 -8.01 0.04 3.48
N PHE A 312 -8.40 0.74 4.55
CA PHE A 312 -7.79 1.96 5.05
C PHE A 312 -7.54 2.96 3.90
N ASN A 313 -8.63 3.43 3.29
CA ASN A 313 -8.55 4.31 2.12
C ASN A 313 -8.04 5.70 2.52
N THR A 314 -6.95 6.15 1.90
CA THR A 314 -6.32 7.45 2.21
C THR A 314 -6.77 8.60 1.30
N ASP A 315 -7.74 8.34 0.40
CA ASP A 315 -8.18 9.29 -0.63
C ASP A 315 -9.67 9.12 -1.04
N ARG A 316 -10.59 8.81 -0.11
CA ARG A 316 -12.03 8.77 -0.42
C ARG A 316 -12.63 10.18 -0.37
N HIS A 317 -12.72 10.81 -1.54
CA HIS A 317 -13.45 12.06 -1.77
C HIS A 317 -14.62 11.87 -2.75
N GLY A 318 -15.52 12.86 -2.86
CA GLY A 318 -16.73 12.83 -3.69
C GLY A 318 -16.45 12.57 -5.17
N GLY A 319 -15.36 13.15 -5.70
CA GLY A 319 -14.88 12.85 -7.07
C GLY A 319 -14.50 11.38 -7.35
N ASN A 320 -14.30 10.56 -6.30
CA ASN A 320 -14.01 9.13 -6.42
C ASN A 320 -15.27 8.26 -6.23
N LEU A 321 -16.46 8.87 -6.25
CA LEU A 321 -17.76 8.21 -6.12
C LEU A 321 -18.66 8.63 -7.28
N LEU A 322 -18.92 7.71 -8.21
CA LEU A 322 -19.78 7.97 -9.36
C LEU A 322 -21.25 7.90 -8.95
N VAL A 323 -22.06 8.82 -9.49
CA VAL A 323 -23.51 8.91 -9.26
C VAL A 323 -24.24 8.57 -10.55
N ARG A 324 -25.05 7.51 -10.52
CA ARG A 324 -25.98 7.15 -11.59
C ARG A 324 -27.42 7.39 -11.15
N LYS A 325 -28.20 8.11 -11.96
CA LYS A 325 -29.63 8.30 -11.77
C LYS A 325 -30.40 7.05 -12.21
N ILE A 326 -31.25 6.54 -11.32
CA ILE A 326 -32.20 5.48 -11.64
C ILE A 326 -33.53 6.15 -12.02
N ASN A 327 -33.73 6.34 -13.33
CA ASN A 327 -34.98 6.85 -13.86
C ASN A 327 -36.11 5.82 -13.70
N ASN A 328 -36.87 5.93 -12.62
CA ASN A 328 -38.16 5.27 -12.51
C ASN A 328 -39.23 6.19 -13.13
N ASP A 329 -39.69 5.85 -14.33
CA ASP A 329 -40.66 6.62 -15.16
C ASP A 329 -42.10 6.68 -14.58
N SER A 330 -42.27 6.65 -13.25
CA SER A 330 -43.56 6.91 -12.61
C SER A 330 -43.45 7.39 -11.16
N THR A 331 -44.09 8.54 -10.92
CA THR A 331 -44.59 9.00 -9.61
C THR A 331 -43.56 9.46 -8.56
N GLY A 332 -43.25 10.76 -8.57
CA GLY A 332 -43.15 11.62 -7.37
C GLY A 332 -42.01 11.40 -6.36
N ASN A 333 -41.32 10.27 -6.36
CA ASN A 333 -40.19 10.03 -5.46
C ASN A 333 -38.97 10.87 -5.88
N PHE A 334 -38.28 11.44 -4.89
CA PHE A 334 -36.95 12.01 -5.09
C PHE A 334 -36.06 11.00 -5.82
N GLY A 335 -35.43 11.43 -6.91
CA GLY A 335 -34.78 10.54 -7.87
C GLY A 335 -33.79 9.60 -7.20
N LYS A 336 -34.09 8.29 -7.23
CA LYS A 336 -33.21 7.29 -6.62
C LYS A 336 -31.90 7.27 -7.39
N VAL A 337 -30.78 7.35 -6.66
CA VAL A 337 -29.44 7.24 -7.24
C VAL A 337 -28.73 5.99 -6.77
N GLU A 338 -27.76 5.58 -7.56
CA GLU A 338 -26.78 4.54 -7.25
C GLU A 338 -25.41 5.21 -7.10
N LEU A 339 -24.68 4.82 -6.06
CA LEU A 339 -23.28 5.16 -5.89
C LEU A 339 -22.40 3.99 -6.34
N ILE A 340 -21.30 4.31 -7.02
CA ILE A 340 -20.30 3.34 -7.47
C ILE A 340 -18.91 3.87 -7.06
N PRO A 341 -18.21 3.20 -6.12
CA PRO A 341 -16.88 3.61 -5.72
C PRO A 341 -15.83 3.26 -6.78
N ILE A 342 -14.95 4.22 -7.06
CA ILE A 342 -13.80 4.07 -7.96
C ILE A 342 -12.52 4.59 -7.29
N ASP A 343 -11.40 4.49 -8.00
CA ASP A 343 -10.09 5.03 -7.63
C ASP A 343 -9.58 4.62 -6.23
N HIS A 344 -9.33 3.32 -6.06
CA HIS A 344 -8.77 2.74 -4.84
C HIS A 344 -7.22 2.68 -4.88
N GLY A 345 -6.58 3.45 -5.75
CA GLY A 345 -5.13 3.41 -5.95
C GLY A 345 -4.30 3.75 -4.69
N LEU A 346 -4.89 4.45 -3.73
CA LEU A 346 -4.27 4.92 -2.48
C LEU A 346 -4.83 4.24 -1.21
N CYS A 347 -5.33 3.00 -1.33
CA CYS A 347 -5.68 2.15 -0.17
C CYS A 347 -4.53 1.20 0.25
N LEU A 348 -4.70 0.54 1.40
CA LEU A 348 -3.82 -0.47 2.01
C LEU A 348 -2.38 0.00 2.30
N PRO A 349 -2.19 1.16 2.96
CA PRO A 349 -0.87 1.76 3.18
C PRO A 349 0.10 0.85 3.97
N GLU A 350 1.41 1.08 3.81
CA GLU A 350 2.48 0.40 4.57
C GLU A 350 2.45 0.63 6.09
N CYS A 351 1.87 1.73 6.51
CA CYS A 351 1.85 2.19 7.89
C CYS A 351 0.56 2.96 8.13
N LEU A 352 0.24 3.23 9.39
CA LEU A 352 -0.83 4.16 9.69
C LEU A 352 -0.35 5.57 9.26
N GLU A 353 -1.04 6.09 8.25
CA GLU A 353 -1.09 7.50 7.84
C GLU A 353 -2.51 8.00 8.16
N ASP A 354 -2.80 9.28 7.97
CA ASP A 354 -4.16 9.80 8.10
C ASP A 354 -5.06 9.31 6.93
N PRO A 355 -6.14 8.54 7.19
CA PRO A 355 -7.10 8.16 6.17
C PRO A 355 -8.03 9.34 5.84
N TYR A 356 -8.47 9.42 4.59
CA TYR A 356 -9.36 10.48 4.12
C TYR A 356 -10.71 9.90 3.74
N PHE A 357 -11.74 10.24 4.52
CA PHE A 357 -13.10 9.72 4.41
C PHE A 357 -14.11 10.88 4.36
N GLU A 358 -14.38 11.44 3.19
CA GLU A 358 -15.32 12.57 3.06
C GLU A 358 -16.74 12.22 3.56
N TRP A 359 -17.13 10.94 3.46
CA TRP A 359 -18.43 10.46 3.93
C TRP A 359 -18.66 10.59 5.44
N ILE A 360 -17.62 10.82 6.27
CA ILE A 360 -17.80 11.10 7.71
C ILE A 360 -18.72 12.32 7.89
N HIS A 361 -18.61 13.30 7.00
CA HIS A 361 -19.37 14.55 7.08
C HIS A 361 -20.78 14.44 6.46
N TRP A 362 -21.18 13.27 5.99
CA TRP A 362 -22.48 13.05 5.35
C TRP A 362 -23.49 12.56 6.39
N PRO A 363 -24.72 13.10 6.45
CA PRO A 363 -25.72 12.73 7.46
C PRO A 363 -26.01 11.22 7.53
N GLN A 364 -25.88 10.53 6.40
CA GLN A 364 -26.03 9.09 6.27
C GLN A 364 -25.08 8.32 7.20
N ALA A 365 -23.80 8.69 7.30
CA ALA A 365 -22.82 7.97 8.12
C ALA A 365 -23.08 8.06 9.63
N SER A 366 -23.90 9.04 10.07
CA SER A 366 -24.34 9.15 11.47
C SER A 366 -25.52 8.23 11.83
N ILE A 367 -26.08 7.49 10.86
CA ILE A 367 -27.18 6.56 11.06
C ILE A 367 -26.61 5.19 11.51
N PRO A 368 -27.24 4.45 12.44
CA PRO A 368 -26.80 3.10 12.79
C PRO A 368 -26.80 2.16 11.58
N PHE A 369 -25.86 1.21 11.56
CA PHE A 369 -25.88 0.11 10.59
C PHE A 369 -27.18 -0.68 10.67
N SER A 370 -27.63 -1.17 9.51
CA SER A 370 -28.74 -2.13 9.42
C SER A 370 -28.28 -3.56 9.74
N GLU A 371 -29.22 -4.46 10.04
CA GLU A 371 -28.89 -5.87 10.35
C GLU A 371 -28.10 -6.53 9.21
N ASP A 372 -28.49 -6.34 7.94
CA ASP A 372 -27.77 -6.83 6.76
C ASP A 372 -26.30 -6.33 6.70
N GLU A 373 -26.05 -5.10 7.18
CA GLU A 373 -24.70 -4.52 7.24
C GLU A 373 -23.88 -5.05 8.41
N LEU A 374 -24.53 -5.30 9.56
CA LEU A 374 -23.91 -5.94 10.72
C LEU A 374 -23.57 -7.41 10.45
N GLU A 375 -24.46 -8.18 9.82
CA GLU A 375 -24.21 -9.56 9.40
C GLU A 375 -23.05 -9.64 8.40
N TYR A 376 -23.01 -8.73 7.41
CA TYR A 376 -21.89 -8.63 6.48
C TYR A 376 -20.57 -8.34 7.21
N ILE A 377 -20.53 -7.37 8.14
CA ILE A 377 -19.34 -7.05 8.93
C ILE A 377 -18.90 -8.23 9.80
N GLU A 378 -19.85 -8.90 10.48
CA GLU A 378 -19.58 -10.07 11.33
C GLU A 378 -18.99 -11.24 10.53
N ALA A 379 -19.42 -11.44 9.28
CA ALA A 379 -18.92 -12.51 8.42
C ALA A 379 -17.46 -12.32 7.93
N LEU A 380 -16.87 -11.12 8.03
CA LEU A 380 -15.53 -10.84 7.49
C LEU A 380 -14.42 -11.58 8.25
N ASP A 381 -13.51 -12.24 7.53
CA ASP A 381 -12.31 -12.86 8.10
C ASP A 381 -11.03 -12.21 7.54
N PRO A 382 -10.34 -11.36 8.33
CA PRO A 382 -9.14 -10.65 7.88
C PRO A 382 -7.94 -11.56 7.57
N TYR A 383 -7.88 -12.76 8.13
CA TYR A 383 -6.80 -13.70 7.87
C TYR A 383 -7.04 -14.47 6.56
N GLN A 384 -8.29 -14.84 6.28
CA GLN A 384 -8.67 -15.38 4.96
C GLN A 384 -8.51 -14.32 3.85
N ASP A 385 -8.87 -13.07 4.12
CA ASP A 385 -8.61 -11.92 3.24
C ASP A 385 -7.11 -11.80 2.92
N SER A 386 -6.26 -11.83 3.95
CA SER A 386 -4.80 -11.75 3.82
C SER A 386 -4.23 -12.87 2.94
N GLU A 387 -4.61 -14.13 3.19
CA GLU A 387 -4.15 -15.28 2.39
C GLU A 387 -4.73 -15.30 0.96
N MET A 388 -5.92 -14.72 0.75
CA MET A 388 -6.48 -14.46 -0.57
C MET A 388 -5.62 -13.44 -1.33
N LEU A 389 -5.28 -12.31 -0.72
CA LEU A 389 -4.44 -11.29 -1.35
C LEU A 389 -3.00 -11.80 -1.60
N LYS A 390 -2.38 -12.54 -0.67
CA LYS A 390 -1.08 -13.20 -0.90
C LYS A 390 -1.10 -14.16 -2.09
N ARG A 391 -2.25 -14.80 -2.36
CA ARG A 391 -2.44 -15.71 -3.51
C ARG A 391 -2.62 -14.97 -4.83
N GLU A 392 -3.52 -14.00 -4.88
CA GLU A 392 -3.94 -13.34 -6.13
C GLU A 392 -3.03 -12.16 -6.50
N LEU A 393 -2.52 -11.44 -5.50
CA LEU A 393 -1.70 -10.23 -5.61
C LEU A 393 -0.38 -10.40 -4.84
N PRO A 394 0.50 -11.36 -5.20
CA PRO A 394 1.68 -11.71 -4.41
C PRO A 394 2.80 -10.64 -4.40
N MET A 395 2.56 -9.48 -5.05
CA MET A 395 3.39 -8.29 -4.89
C MET A 395 3.00 -7.43 -3.69
N ILE A 396 1.84 -7.69 -3.07
CA ILE A 396 1.41 -7.01 -1.84
C ILE A 396 2.37 -7.38 -0.68
N ARG A 397 2.60 -6.42 0.19
CA ARG A 397 3.66 -6.48 1.21
C ARG A 397 3.03 -6.68 2.58
N GLU A 398 3.69 -7.42 3.47
CA GLU A 398 3.09 -7.90 4.72
C GLU A 398 2.55 -6.75 5.59
N ALA A 399 3.23 -5.60 5.58
CA ALA A 399 2.77 -4.37 6.24
C ALA A 399 1.36 -3.93 5.79
N CYS A 400 1.07 -3.97 4.48
CA CYS A 400 -0.24 -3.61 3.93
C CYS A 400 -1.33 -4.61 4.40
N LEU A 401 -0.96 -5.89 4.55
CA LEU A 401 -1.86 -6.94 5.03
C LEU A 401 -2.11 -6.82 6.54
N ARG A 402 -1.10 -6.43 7.32
CA ARG A 402 -1.25 -6.11 8.74
C ARG A 402 -2.19 -4.91 8.96
N VAL A 403 -2.13 -3.89 8.10
CA VAL A 403 -3.12 -2.78 8.11
C VAL A 403 -4.53 -3.26 7.78
N LEU A 404 -4.71 -4.12 6.77
CA LEU A 404 -6.02 -4.74 6.47
C LEU A 404 -6.58 -5.53 7.66
N ILE A 405 -5.75 -6.35 8.30
CA ILE A 405 -6.13 -7.16 9.46
C ILE A 405 -6.58 -6.25 10.60
N LEU A 406 -5.73 -5.28 10.97
CA LEU A 406 -6.00 -4.32 12.04
C LEU A 406 -7.31 -3.54 11.82
N SER A 407 -7.50 -3.01 10.59
CA SER A 407 -8.64 -2.16 10.26
C SER A 407 -9.95 -2.95 10.19
N THR A 408 -9.91 -4.19 9.72
CA THR A 408 -11.06 -5.10 9.70
C THR A 408 -11.44 -5.55 11.11
N ILE A 409 -10.46 -5.86 11.98
CA ILE A 409 -10.71 -6.14 13.41
C ILE A 409 -11.36 -4.91 14.07
N PHE A 410 -10.79 -3.72 13.86
CA PHE A 410 -11.31 -2.47 14.42
C PHE A 410 -12.76 -2.20 13.99
N LEU A 411 -13.08 -2.37 12.70
CA LEU A 411 -14.44 -2.27 12.17
C LEU A 411 -15.40 -3.23 12.86
N LYS A 412 -15.04 -4.52 12.95
CA LYS A 412 -15.88 -5.56 13.55
C LYS A 412 -16.21 -5.28 15.01
N GLU A 413 -15.20 -4.97 15.81
CA GLU A 413 -15.38 -4.69 17.24
C GLU A 413 -16.14 -3.37 17.48
N SER A 414 -15.91 -2.36 16.65
CA SER A 414 -16.64 -1.08 16.72
C SER A 414 -18.12 -1.21 16.34
N ALA A 415 -18.41 -1.92 15.25
CA ALA A 415 -19.77 -2.18 14.79
C ALA A 415 -20.52 -3.10 15.77
N GLY A 416 -19.87 -4.15 16.29
CA GLY A 416 -20.43 -5.02 17.34
C GLY A 416 -20.63 -4.34 18.70
N TYR A 417 -19.93 -3.22 18.96
CA TYR A 417 -20.22 -2.32 20.09
C TYR A 417 -21.36 -1.32 19.79
N GLY A 418 -21.84 -1.28 18.54
CA GLY A 418 -22.89 -0.38 18.06
C GLY A 418 -22.41 1.06 17.92
N LEU A 419 -21.23 1.29 17.37
CA LEU A 419 -20.82 2.59 16.82
C LEU A 419 -21.35 2.73 15.38
N CYS A 420 -21.76 3.94 14.97
CA CYS A 420 -22.14 4.20 13.58
C CYS A 420 -20.92 4.50 12.69
N LEU A 421 -21.10 4.49 11.37
CA LEU A 421 -20.01 4.64 10.41
C LEU A 421 -19.17 5.92 10.65
N ALA A 422 -19.82 7.05 10.94
CA ALA A 422 -19.15 8.31 11.25
C ALA A 422 -18.28 8.20 12.52
N GLU A 423 -18.81 7.62 13.60
CA GLU A 423 -18.05 7.43 14.86
C GLU A 423 -16.79 6.57 14.63
N ILE A 424 -16.86 5.57 13.75
CA ILE A 424 -15.70 4.71 13.42
C ILE A 424 -14.69 5.49 12.57
N GLY A 425 -15.14 6.19 11.52
CA GLY A 425 -14.25 7.01 10.68
C GLY A 425 -13.53 8.10 11.47
N GLU A 426 -14.24 8.79 12.37
CA GLU A 426 -13.68 9.79 13.29
C GLU A 426 -12.62 9.21 14.26
N MET A 427 -12.71 7.94 14.66
CA MET A 427 -11.67 7.29 15.47
C MET A 427 -10.39 7.01 14.64
N MET A 428 -10.52 6.87 13.33
CA MET A 428 -9.42 6.53 12.43
C MET A 428 -8.69 7.76 11.88
N SER A 429 -9.42 8.83 11.56
CA SER A 429 -8.87 10.10 11.07
C SER A 429 -8.33 10.99 12.19
N ARG A 430 -7.35 11.84 11.87
CA ARG A 430 -6.72 12.77 12.82
C ARG A 430 -7.52 14.06 12.96
N GLU A 431 -7.55 14.65 14.16
CA GLU A 431 -8.11 15.98 14.36
C GLU A 431 -7.15 17.06 13.84
N PHE A 432 -7.56 17.85 12.84
CA PHE A 432 -6.76 18.96 12.34
C PHE A 432 -6.79 20.16 13.31
N ARG A 433 -5.73 20.30 14.13
CA ARG A 433 -5.50 21.46 14.99
C ARG A 433 -4.34 22.30 14.44
N ARG A 434 -4.46 23.64 14.51
CA ARG A 434 -3.46 24.54 13.90
C ARG A 434 -2.09 24.43 14.59
N GLY A 435 -1.16 23.69 13.99
CA GLY A 435 0.27 23.75 14.28
C GLY A 435 0.96 22.39 14.36
N GLU A 436 0.28 21.35 14.85
CA GLU A 436 0.84 20.03 15.13
C GLU A 436 -0.14 18.95 14.64
N GLU A 437 0.36 17.89 13.99
CA GLU A 437 -0.43 16.68 13.76
C GLU A 437 -0.46 15.86 15.06
N GLU A 438 -1.66 15.53 15.54
CA GLU A 438 -1.87 14.62 16.67
C GLU A 438 -2.31 13.24 16.12
N PRO A 439 -1.94 12.12 16.76
CA PRO A 439 -2.38 10.78 16.36
C PRO A 439 -3.91 10.61 16.51
N SER A 440 -4.52 9.81 15.64
CA SER A 440 -5.94 9.45 15.79
C SER A 440 -6.16 8.48 16.98
N GLU A 441 -7.42 8.29 17.40
CA GLU A 441 -7.73 7.36 18.50
C GLU A 441 -7.27 5.93 18.17
N LEU A 442 -7.40 5.49 16.91
CA LEU A 442 -6.85 4.22 16.43
C LEU A 442 -5.32 4.17 16.56
N GLU A 443 -4.61 5.22 16.19
CA GLU A 443 -3.15 5.27 16.33
C GLU A 443 -2.72 5.25 17.80
N VAL A 444 -3.39 5.99 18.69
CA VAL A 444 -3.13 5.98 20.14
C VAL A 444 -3.33 4.57 20.72
N LEU A 445 -4.40 3.86 20.33
CA LEU A 445 -4.64 2.47 20.75
C LEU A 445 -3.52 1.53 20.31
N CYS A 446 -3.01 1.71 19.09
CA CYS A 446 -1.88 0.93 18.58
C CYS A 446 -0.55 1.29 19.28
N MET A 447 -0.30 2.57 19.58
CA MET A 447 0.88 2.99 20.35
C MET A 447 0.88 2.35 21.75
N GLU A 448 -0.27 2.32 22.42
CA GLU A 448 -0.41 1.73 23.75
C GLU A 448 -0.30 0.19 23.72
N ALA A 449 -0.94 -0.48 22.78
CA ALA A 449 -0.78 -1.93 22.58
C ALA A 449 0.70 -2.31 22.39
N ARG A 450 1.43 -1.56 21.55
CA ARG A 450 2.86 -1.76 21.32
C ARG A 450 3.70 -1.48 22.58
N ARG A 451 3.37 -0.44 23.35
CA ARG A 451 4.05 -0.12 24.63
C ARG A 451 3.97 -1.31 25.60
N ILE A 452 2.78 -1.88 25.77
CA ILE A 452 2.54 -3.01 26.69
C ILE A 452 3.31 -4.26 26.26
N VAL A 453 3.38 -4.58 24.97
CA VAL A 453 4.20 -5.71 24.46
C VAL A 453 5.67 -5.50 24.80
N SER A 454 6.25 -4.35 24.44
CA SER A 454 7.67 -4.05 24.70
C SER A 454 8.04 -3.90 26.17
N GLU A 455 7.08 -3.70 27.08
CA GLU A 455 7.30 -3.75 28.53
C GLU A 455 7.36 -5.19 29.05
N LYS A 456 6.44 -6.06 28.60
CA LYS A 456 6.46 -7.48 28.94
C LYS A 456 7.72 -8.21 28.47
N GLU A 457 8.24 -7.84 27.30
CA GLU A 457 9.50 -8.38 26.79
C GLU A 457 10.68 -8.02 27.71
N LYS A 458 10.76 -6.76 28.15
CA LYS A 458 11.80 -6.31 29.10
C LYS A 458 11.69 -7.01 30.46
N GLU A 459 10.49 -7.22 30.97
CA GLU A 459 10.27 -7.98 32.21
C GLU A 459 10.72 -9.44 32.05
N LYS A 460 10.41 -10.08 30.92
CA LYS A 460 10.83 -11.46 30.59
C LYS A 460 12.36 -11.56 30.50
N ASP A 461 13.03 -10.61 29.85
CA ASP A 461 14.49 -10.56 29.75
C ASP A 461 15.16 -10.32 31.12
N MET A 462 14.59 -9.44 31.95
CA MET A 462 15.07 -9.22 33.33
C MET A 462 14.93 -10.47 34.22
N LEU A 463 13.96 -11.35 33.95
CA LEU A 463 13.77 -12.61 34.67
C LEU A 463 14.63 -13.76 34.13
N LEU A 464 15.08 -13.69 32.88
CA LEU A 464 15.92 -14.72 32.23
C LEU A 464 17.43 -14.45 32.36
N SER A 465 17.83 -13.23 32.75
CA SER A 465 19.23 -12.92 33.08
C SER A 465 19.66 -13.60 34.39
N PRO A 466 20.71 -14.44 34.41
CA PRO A 466 21.18 -15.07 35.64
C PRO A 466 21.70 -14.02 36.62
N ARG A 467 21.05 -13.87 37.77
CA ARG A 467 21.64 -13.15 38.91
C ARG A 467 22.88 -13.91 39.37
N THR A 468 24.05 -13.32 39.21
CA THR A 468 25.26 -13.73 39.95
C THR A 468 25.03 -13.45 41.44
N SER A 469 24.60 -14.49 42.16
CA SER A 469 24.46 -14.45 43.61
C SER A 469 25.82 -14.52 44.29
N PHE A 470 26.19 -13.46 45.00
CA PHE A 470 27.12 -13.53 46.13
C PHE A 470 26.47 -12.83 47.34
N PRO A 471 26.13 -13.57 48.39
CA PRO A 471 25.78 -13.02 49.69
C PRO A 471 26.83 -13.44 50.73
N GLU A 472 27.74 -12.54 51.11
CA GLU A 472 28.50 -12.68 52.37
C GLU A 472 28.60 -11.32 53.07
N ASP A 473 28.07 -11.29 54.30
CA ASP A 473 28.35 -10.27 55.30
C ASP A 473 29.78 -10.43 55.84
N ALA A 474 30.21 -9.39 56.57
CA ALA A 474 31.39 -9.34 57.45
C ALA A 474 32.77 -9.26 56.79
N PHE A 475 33.30 -8.02 56.73
CA PHE A 475 34.61 -7.74 57.36
C PHE A 475 34.58 -6.38 58.07
N GLN A 476 34.48 -6.45 59.40
CA GLN A 476 34.69 -5.33 60.31
C GLN A 476 36.20 -5.11 60.49
N PHE A 477 36.67 -3.87 60.33
CA PHE A 477 37.94 -3.42 60.86
C PHE A 477 37.73 -2.08 61.56
N GLU A 478 37.79 -2.11 62.89
CA GLU A 478 37.97 -0.92 63.71
C GLU A 478 39.43 -0.48 63.64
N ILE A 479 39.67 0.78 63.25
CA ILE A 479 40.87 1.53 63.62
C ILE A 479 40.38 2.92 64.04
N ASP A 480 40.29 3.14 65.36
CA ASP A 480 40.25 4.48 65.93
C ASP A 480 41.66 5.08 65.91
N CYS A 481 41.79 6.30 65.39
CA CYS A 481 42.89 7.22 65.69
C CYS A 481 42.45 8.67 65.42
N GLU A 482 42.89 9.58 66.28
CA GLU A 482 42.37 10.95 66.42
C GLU A 482 42.90 11.96 65.38
N ASP A 483 42.17 13.08 65.27
CA ASP A 483 42.47 14.36 64.56
C ASP A 483 43.78 15.03 65.10
N PRO A 484 44.32 16.17 64.58
CA PRO A 484 43.96 16.96 63.39
C PRO A 484 45.16 17.45 62.52
N GLY A 485 44.87 18.17 61.42
CA GLY A 485 45.70 19.35 61.03
C GLY A 485 46.16 19.51 59.58
N ASN A 486 46.04 20.73 59.07
CA ASN A 486 46.57 21.22 57.79
C ASN A 486 48.10 21.06 57.64
N PHE A 487 48.62 20.83 56.42
CA PHE A 487 49.30 21.87 55.60
C PHE A 487 50.12 21.33 54.39
N VAL A 488 50.12 22.11 53.29
CA VAL A 488 51.19 22.29 52.26
C VAL A 488 51.55 21.14 51.28
N ASN A 489 51.03 21.27 50.04
CA ASN A 489 51.75 20.97 48.78
C ASN A 489 52.85 22.04 48.55
N PRO A 490 54.01 21.80 47.87
CA PRO A 490 54.10 21.43 46.42
C PRO A 490 55.31 20.47 46.13
N ILE A 491 55.88 20.22 44.92
CA ILE A 491 55.88 20.82 43.56
C ILE A 491 55.96 19.70 42.48
N LEU A 492 55.53 20.00 41.25
CA LEU A 492 55.66 19.18 40.02
C LEU A 492 57.07 19.28 39.35
N PRO A 493 57.33 18.58 38.22
CA PRO A 493 57.15 19.28 36.92
C PRO A 493 56.72 18.43 35.70
N PHE A 494 56.34 19.16 34.63
CA PHE A 494 56.00 18.75 33.24
C PHE A 494 54.64 18.04 33.02
N HIS A 495 53.61 18.68 32.44
CA HIS A 495 53.44 19.29 31.09
C HIS A 495 53.19 18.31 29.93
N PHE A 496 51.95 18.26 29.44
CA PHE A 496 51.54 19.13 28.32
C PHE A 496 50.03 19.36 28.38
N GLY A 497 49.55 20.52 27.89
CA GLY A 497 48.13 20.81 27.85
C GLY A 497 47.78 21.84 26.79
N PHE A 498 46.47 22.06 26.60
CA PHE A 498 45.92 23.21 25.89
C PHE A 498 44.78 23.82 26.71
N GLY A 499 44.98 25.06 27.21
CA GLY A 499 43.88 26.02 27.44
C GLY A 499 43.57 26.77 26.12
N ARG A 500 42.97 27.96 26.01
CA ARG A 500 42.51 29.08 26.89
C ARG A 500 41.56 29.96 26.02
N ASN A 501 40.73 30.92 26.46
CA ASN A 501 40.27 31.45 27.77
C ASN A 501 38.89 32.16 27.55
N PRO A 502 38.12 32.53 28.60
CA PRO A 502 36.84 33.26 28.47
C PRO A 502 37.01 34.79 28.56
N LEU A 503 35.91 35.53 28.33
CA LEU A 503 35.71 36.90 28.82
C LEU A 503 34.26 37.09 29.32
N SER A 504 34.11 37.89 30.37
CA SER A 504 32.86 38.18 31.09
C SER A 504 32.53 39.68 31.09
N LYS A 505 31.24 40.00 31.29
CA LYS A 505 30.67 41.20 31.95
C LYS A 505 29.14 41.04 32.04
N LEU A 506 28.56 41.06 33.24
CA LEU A 506 28.04 42.25 33.96
C LEU A 506 26.61 42.58 33.44
N GLU A 507 25.55 42.04 34.04
CA GLU A 507 24.86 42.53 35.26
C GLU A 507 23.88 43.67 34.94
N GLU A 508 22.57 43.41 35.11
CA GLU A 508 21.69 44.18 36.01
C GLU A 508 20.35 43.46 36.24
N THR A 509 19.72 43.80 37.36
CA THR A 509 18.60 43.11 38.03
C THR A 509 17.22 43.67 37.69
N ILE A 510 16.17 42.94 38.12
CA ILE A 510 14.89 43.36 38.76
C ILE A 510 14.03 42.08 38.76
N GLU A 511 13.96 41.37 39.90
CA GLU A 511 12.89 41.47 40.90
C GLU A 511 11.53 40.97 40.38
N GLU A 512 11.04 39.87 40.93
CA GLU A 512 9.78 39.85 41.68
C GLU A 512 9.82 38.66 42.67
N GLU A 513 9.28 38.86 43.87
CA GLU A 513 9.51 38.02 45.06
C GLU A 513 8.52 36.84 45.17
N ASP A 514 8.90 35.88 46.01
CA ASP A 514 8.06 34.76 46.46
C ASP A 514 6.81 35.22 47.23
N ASP A 515 5.83 34.33 47.40
CA ASP A 515 5.41 34.01 48.78
C ASP A 515 4.70 32.65 48.92
N GLU A 516 4.81 32.10 50.11
CA GLU A 516 4.61 30.68 50.43
C GLU A 516 3.19 30.32 50.90
N ASN A 517 2.84 29.02 50.95
CA ASN A 517 2.54 28.30 52.21
C ASN A 517 1.95 26.87 52.02
N GLU A 518 2.61 25.90 52.68
CA GLU A 518 2.13 24.81 53.55
C GLU A 518 0.60 24.57 53.73
N GLU A 519 0.04 23.37 54.00
CA GLU A 519 0.58 22.00 54.15
C GLU A 519 -0.55 20.91 54.05
N GLU A 520 -0.19 19.67 54.43
CA GLU A 520 -1.03 18.51 54.83
C GLU A 520 -1.53 17.47 53.81
N VAL A 521 -1.45 16.21 54.26
CA VAL A 521 -1.55 14.96 53.51
C VAL A 521 -2.73 14.13 54.03
N VAL A 522 -3.56 13.60 53.12
CA VAL A 522 -4.44 12.45 53.45
C VAL A 522 -4.31 11.36 52.39
N HIS A 523 -3.58 10.30 52.74
CA HIS A 523 -3.47 9.10 51.91
C HIS A 523 -4.80 8.32 51.89
N SER A 524 -5.36 8.08 50.71
CA SER A 524 -6.33 6.99 50.51
C SER A 524 -6.14 6.33 49.15
N LEU A 525 -5.96 5.01 49.17
CA LEU A 525 -5.60 4.21 48.00
C LEU A 525 -6.85 3.93 47.14
N LEU A 526 -6.89 4.51 45.94
CA LEU A 526 -7.79 4.04 44.88
C LEU A 526 -7.04 4.05 43.55
N VAL A 527 -6.95 2.89 42.90
CA VAL A 527 -6.26 2.72 41.61
C VAL A 527 -7.03 3.48 40.53
N LYS A 528 -6.48 4.63 40.10
CA LYS A 528 -6.96 5.37 38.93
C LYS A 528 -6.15 4.97 37.70
N VAL A 529 -6.84 4.42 36.70
CA VAL A 529 -6.33 4.35 35.33
C VAL A 529 -6.20 5.79 34.78
N PRO A 530 -5.09 6.18 34.11
CA PRO A 530 -4.94 7.54 33.60
C PRO A 530 -5.94 7.86 32.48
N SER A 531 -6.47 9.08 32.47
CA SER A 531 -7.26 9.57 31.33
C SER A 531 -6.37 9.99 30.17
N VAL A 532 -6.84 9.72 28.93
CA VAL A 532 -6.16 10.03 27.65
C VAL A 532 -5.64 11.47 27.58
N SER A 533 -6.31 12.43 28.23
CA SER A 533 -5.90 13.84 28.35
C SER A 533 -4.49 14.06 28.93
N ASN A 534 -3.99 13.13 29.75
CA ASN A 534 -2.74 13.31 30.48
C ASN A 534 -1.53 12.78 29.71
N ILE A 535 -1.75 11.99 28.65
CA ILE A 535 -0.69 11.41 27.82
C ILE A 535 -0.06 12.48 26.92
N SER A 536 -0.86 13.42 26.38
CA SER A 536 -0.38 14.49 25.49
C SER A 536 0.55 15.49 26.18
N MET A 537 0.48 15.65 27.50
CA MET A 537 1.41 16.54 28.23
C MET A 537 2.79 15.93 28.46
N SER A 538 2.89 14.60 28.59
CA SER A 538 4.18 13.92 28.82
C SER A 538 5.06 13.84 27.56
N LEU A 539 4.47 13.86 26.37
CA LEU A 539 5.21 13.81 25.10
C LEU A 539 5.85 15.16 24.71
N LYS A 540 5.33 16.29 25.22
CA LYS A 540 5.75 17.65 24.84
C LYS A 540 7.16 18.07 25.30
N LYS A 541 7.86 17.25 26.10
CA LYS A 541 9.17 17.61 26.68
C LYS A 541 10.41 17.26 25.85
N ASN A 542 10.27 16.56 24.71
CA ASN A 542 11.42 16.01 23.96
C ASN A 542 11.60 16.52 22.52
N LEU A 543 10.83 17.53 22.07
CA LEU A 543 10.90 18.07 20.70
C LEU A 543 10.89 19.60 20.70
N SER A 544 12.07 20.22 20.86
CA SER A 544 12.28 21.62 20.49
C SER A 544 13.65 21.80 19.83
N LEU A 545 13.66 22.20 18.55
CA LEU A 545 14.85 22.77 17.90
C LEU A 545 14.48 23.51 16.60
N GLY A 546 15.01 24.73 16.42
CA GLY A 546 15.29 25.29 15.10
C GLY A 546 14.25 26.23 14.48
N ASP A 547 14.30 27.51 14.84
CA ASP A 547 13.75 28.62 14.04
C ASP A 547 14.60 28.86 12.78
N SER A 548 13.98 29.22 11.64
CA SER A 548 14.69 29.65 10.42
C SER A 548 13.77 30.36 9.40
N SER A 549 14.30 31.43 8.82
CA SER A 549 13.64 32.51 8.08
C SER A 549 13.00 32.17 6.72
N VAL A 550 12.13 33.09 6.28
CA VAL A 550 11.35 33.05 5.03
C VAL A 550 12.19 33.44 3.79
N GLY A 551 12.11 32.63 2.73
CA GLY A 551 12.64 32.98 1.40
C GLY A 551 12.02 32.14 0.27
N HIS A 552 11.46 32.81 -0.74
CA HIS A 552 10.91 32.31 -2.02
C HIS A 552 10.93 30.79 -2.32
N ARG A 553 9.75 30.16 -2.18
CA ARG A 553 9.54 28.73 -2.48
C ARG A 553 9.38 28.43 -3.97
N SER A 554 10.01 27.35 -4.42
CA SER A 554 9.83 26.77 -5.77
C SER A 554 8.82 25.61 -5.72
N ALA A 555 8.23 25.24 -6.87
CA ALA A 555 7.22 24.18 -7.01
C ALA A 555 7.74 22.74 -6.74
N ASN A 556 8.90 22.60 -6.10
CA ASN A 556 9.53 21.34 -5.73
C ASN A 556 9.63 21.16 -4.19
N GLU A 557 9.12 22.12 -3.40
CA GLU A 557 9.00 21.97 -1.95
C GLU A 557 7.78 21.11 -1.61
N GLN A 558 8.08 19.91 -1.10
CA GLN A 558 7.08 19.02 -0.52
C GLN A 558 6.41 19.71 0.67
N LEU A 559 5.10 19.52 0.82
CA LEU A 559 4.45 19.76 2.11
C LEU A 559 5.22 18.96 3.19
N PRO A 560 5.37 19.48 4.42
CA PRO A 560 6.02 18.73 5.49
C PRO A 560 5.34 17.35 5.61
N PRO A 561 6.12 16.26 5.70
CA PRO A 561 5.56 14.92 5.62
C PRO A 561 4.65 14.69 6.82
N SER A 562 3.44 14.20 6.55
CA SER A 562 2.55 13.75 7.62
C SER A 562 3.27 12.73 8.51
N ALA A 563 3.08 12.87 9.81
CA ALA A 563 3.73 12.02 10.79
C ALA A 563 3.21 10.58 10.63
N SER A 564 4.08 9.59 10.87
CA SER A 564 3.64 8.21 11.06
C SER A 564 3.99 7.81 12.48
N PHE A 565 2.96 7.71 13.31
CA PHE A 565 3.09 7.41 14.74
C PHE A 565 3.27 5.90 14.98
N VAL A 566 2.76 5.06 14.07
CA VAL A 566 2.72 3.60 14.22
C VAL A 566 3.23 2.90 12.98
N LYS A 567 4.30 2.12 13.16
CA LYS A 567 4.79 1.15 12.16
C LYS A 567 4.44 -0.27 12.61
N VAL A 568 3.59 -0.94 11.82
CA VAL A 568 3.25 -2.37 11.97
C VAL A 568 4.19 -3.29 11.17
N SER A 569 5.01 -2.71 10.29
CA SER A 569 6.03 -3.41 9.48
C SER A 569 7.14 -4.05 10.30
N ASP A 570 7.49 -3.44 11.42
CA ASP A 570 8.76 -3.69 12.13
C ASP A 570 8.66 -4.88 13.10
N MET A 571 7.45 -5.42 13.31
CA MET A 571 7.17 -6.51 14.25
C MET A 571 7.47 -7.88 13.64
N ASN A 572 8.01 -8.81 14.42
CA ASN A 572 8.01 -10.24 14.05
C ASN A 572 6.59 -10.85 14.22
N ASP A 573 6.39 -12.11 13.82
CA ASP A 573 5.03 -12.71 13.85
C ASP A 573 4.52 -13.05 15.26
N GLU A 574 5.40 -13.32 16.23
CA GLU A 574 5.05 -13.48 17.66
C GLU A 574 4.69 -12.13 18.27
N GLU A 575 5.51 -11.10 18.03
CA GLU A 575 5.26 -9.71 18.44
C GLU A 575 3.93 -9.19 17.87
N TRP A 576 3.64 -9.49 16.59
CA TRP A 576 2.39 -9.11 15.93
C TRP A 576 1.16 -9.78 16.55
N GLY A 577 1.26 -11.06 16.92
CA GLY A 577 0.20 -11.77 17.65
C GLY A 577 -0.09 -11.12 19.01
N GLN A 578 0.94 -10.90 19.82
CA GLN A 578 0.82 -10.24 21.12
C GLN A 578 0.28 -8.79 21.01
N PHE A 579 0.69 -8.07 19.96
CA PHE A 579 0.19 -6.73 19.66
C PHE A 579 -1.31 -6.73 19.39
N LEU A 580 -1.82 -7.66 18.57
CA LEU A 580 -3.25 -7.76 18.27
C LEU A 580 -4.08 -8.15 19.49
N GLU A 581 -3.58 -9.07 20.35
CA GLU A 581 -4.23 -9.39 21.62
C GLU A 581 -4.38 -8.15 22.51
N LYS A 582 -3.32 -7.33 22.64
CA LYS A 582 -3.36 -6.11 23.45
C LYS A 582 -4.18 -4.99 22.82
N PHE A 583 -4.17 -4.89 21.50
CA PHE A 583 -5.05 -3.97 20.78
C PHE A 583 -6.53 -4.28 21.10
N LEU A 584 -6.95 -5.55 20.97
CA LEU A 584 -8.31 -6.00 21.28
C LEU A 584 -8.74 -5.69 22.73
N GLU A 585 -7.86 -5.92 23.72
CA GLU A 585 -8.13 -5.60 25.13
C GLU A 585 -8.43 -4.10 25.37
N LEU A 586 -7.82 -3.20 24.59
CA LEU A 586 -7.95 -1.75 24.72
C LEU A 586 -9.22 -1.19 24.05
N LEU A 587 -9.84 -1.92 23.11
CA LEU A 587 -10.98 -1.43 22.32
C LEU A 587 -12.23 -1.11 23.15
N ARG A 588 -12.72 -2.07 23.97
CA ARG A 588 -13.95 -1.85 24.75
C ARG A 588 -13.86 -0.69 25.75
N PRO A 589 -12.74 -0.48 26.49
CA PRO A 589 -12.52 0.73 27.28
C PRO A 589 -12.64 2.01 26.44
N ALA A 590 -11.99 2.07 25.27
CA ALA A 590 -12.01 3.24 24.40
C ALA A 590 -13.41 3.54 23.84
N PHE A 591 -14.14 2.54 23.35
CA PHE A 591 -15.51 2.73 22.86
C PHE A 591 -16.46 3.20 23.97
N THR A 592 -16.25 2.72 25.21
CA THR A 592 -17.02 3.16 26.39
C THR A 592 -16.71 4.62 26.72
N GLN A 593 -15.44 5.02 26.67
CA GLN A 593 -15.04 6.41 26.83
C GLN A 593 -15.66 7.29 25.73
N ARG A 594 -15.63 6.87 24.45
CA ARG A 594 -16.24 7.59 23.33
C ARG A 594 -17.73 7.83 23.53
N LYS A 595 -18.53 6.78 23.79
CA LYS A 595 -19.98 6.94 24.05
C LYS A 595 -20.26 7.85 25.26
N SER A 596 -19.45 7.77 26.33
CA SER A 596 -19.60 8.67 27.48
C SER A 596 -19.28 10.15 27.16
N GLY A 597 -18.32 10.40 26.27
CA GLY A 597 -17.96 11.74 25.79
C GLY A 597 -18.98 12.31 24.81
N ALA A 598 -19.45 11.50 23.86
CA ALA A 598 -20.46 11.88 22.87
C ALA A 598 -21.78 12.29 23.53
N VAL A 599 -22.21 11.61 24.60
CA VAL A 599 -23.39 12.01 25.39
C VAL A 599 -23.19 13.41 26.02
N ARG A 600 -22.00 13.72 26.52
CA ARG A 600 -21.69 15.04 27.10
C ARG A 600 -21.63 16.15 26.04
N GLN A 601 -21.15 15.87 24.83
CA GLN A 601 -21.19 16.82 23.71
C GLN A 601 -22.62 17.02 23.17
N ARG A 602 -23.41 15.95 23.01
CA ARG A 602 -24.82 16.04 22.62
C ARG A 602 -25.67 16.79 23.66
N GLN A 603 -25.36 16.68 24.96
CA GLN A 603 -25.98 17.51 26.01
C GLN A 603 -25.58 18.99 25.94
N ARG A 604 -24.45 19.35 25.31
CA ARG A 604 -24.09 20.76 25.03
C ARG A 604 -24.77 21.31 23.76
N LEU A 605 -25.15 20.46 22.81
CA LEU A 605 -25.98 20.83 21.65
C LEU A 605 -27.48 20.79 22.00
N GLY A 606 -27.83 21.37 23.15
CA GLY A 606 -29.19 21.42 23.65
C GLY A 606 -30.08 22.39 22.86
N THR A 607 -31.16 21.84 22.30
CA THR A 607 -32.43 22.54 22.02
C THR A 607 -32.34 23.90 21.31
N SER A 608 -32.16 23.89 20.00
CA SER A 608 -32.61 24.98 19.12
C SER A 608 -33.15 24.40 17.82
N CYS A 609 -34.31 24.89 17.38
CA CYS A 609 -35.16 24.42 16.27
C CYS A 609 -36.08 23.21 16.60
N GLN A 610 -37.24 23.52 17.18
CA GLN A 610 -38.48 22.83 16.78
C GLN A 610 -38.89 23.37 15.40
N PHE A 611 -39.28 22.46 14.49
CA PHE A 611 -39.93 22.77 13.22
C PHE A 611 -41.46 22.71 13.37
#